data_AF-A0A1W9ZRV4-F1
#
_entry.id   AF-A0A1W9ZRV4-F1
#
_cell.length_a   1.000
_cell.length_b   1.000
_cell.length_c   1.000
_cell.angle_alpha   90.00
_cell.angle_beta   90.00
_cell.angle_gamma   90.00
#
_symmetry.space_group_name_H-M   'P 1'
#
loop_
_entity.id
_entity.type
_entity.pdbx_description
1 polymer ?
#
loop_
_entity_poly.entity_id
_entity_poly.type
_entity_poly.pdbx_seq_one_letter_code
_entity_poly.pdbx_strand_id
1 'polypeptide(L)'
;NRPTTSILATKLTPSVIGQLIALYEHQVFTEGAIWGIDSFDQWGVELGKTQAKALLPVITADQSPAKQTDSSTDALVRRYRVERGRSA
;
A
#
# COMPACT_ATOMS: atom_id res chain seq x y z
N ASN A 1 -12.59 10.56 30.46
CA ASN A 1 -12.54 11.33 29.20
C ASN A 1 -11.99 10.46 28.05
N ARG A 2 -12.73 9.43 27.63
CA ARG A 2 -12.38 8.51 26.53
C ARG A 2 -13.63 8.34 25.67
N PRO A 3 -13.81 9.14 24.60
CA PRO A 3 -15.05 9.11 23.82
C PRO A 3 -15.15 7.80 23.04
N THR A 4 -16.38 7.29 22.92
CA THR A 4 -16.71 6.09 22.14
C THR A 4 -18.02 6.31 21.40
N THR A 5 -18.19 5.61 20.28
CA THR A 5 -19.48 5.49 19.57
C THR A 5 -19.84 4.02 19.50
N SER A 6 -21.01 3.64 20.01
CA SER A 6 -21.54 2.28 19.93
C SER A 6 -22.64 2.24 18.86
N ILE A 7 -22.43 1.46 17.81
CA ILE A 7 -23.42 1.24 16.74
C ILE A 7 -24.01 -0.16 16.93
N LEU A 8 -25.27 -0.23 17.36
CA LEU A 8 -25.96 -1.49 17.63
C LEU A 8 -27.03 -1.75 16.56
N ALA A 9 -26.80 -2.76 15.73
CA ALA A 9 -27.80 -3.27 14.78
C ALA A 9 -28.53 -4.48 15.35
N THR A 10 -29.76 -4.72 14.88
CA THR A 10 -30.61 -5.83 15.36
C THR A 10 -30.10 -7.21 14.96
N LYS A 11 -29.59 -7.34 13.72
CA LYS A 11 -28.96 -8.54 13.17
C LYS A 11 -28.05 -8.16 12.01
N LEU A 12 -26.95 -8.89 11.85
CA LEU A 12 -26.10 -8.77 10.66
C LEU A 12 -26.79 -9.44 9.46
N THR A 13 -27.56 -8.65 8.72
CA THR A 13 -28.20 -9.05 7.46
C THR A 13 -27.46 -8.43 6.28
N PRO A 14 -27.67 -8.90 5.02
CA PRO A 14 -27.06 -8.27 3.85
C PRO A 14 -27.36 -6.76 3.77
N SER A 15 -28.59 -6.37 4.10
CA SER A 15 -28.99 -4.95 4.14
C SER A 15 -28.22 -4.18 5.21
N VAL A 16 -28.08 -4.73 6.41
CA VAL A 16 -27.35 -4.06 7.51
C VAL A 16 -25.86 -3.94 7.20
N ILE A 17 -25.25 -4.95 6.55
CA ILE A 17 -23.87 -4.83 6.08
C ILE A 17 -23.73 -3.68 5.09
N GLY A 18 -24.65 -3.58 4.11
CA GLY A 18 -24.66 -2.46 3.16
C GLY A 18 -24.79 -1.10 3.84
N GLN A 19 -25.66 -0.98 4.85
CA GLN A 19 -25.82 0.25 5.64
C GLN A 19 -24.52 0.63 6.38
N LEU A 20 -23.84 -0.35 6.98
CA LEU A 20 -22.59 -0.11 7.71
C LEU A 20 -21.46 0.29 6.76
N ILE A 21 -21.35 -0.32 5.57
CA ILE A 21 -20.37 0.07 4.55
C ILE A 21 -20.64 1.51 4.09
N ALA A 22 -21.88 1.80 3.69
CA ALA A 22 -22.27 3.12 3.22
C ALA A 22 -22.09 4.21 4.29
N LEU A 23 -22.31 3.87 5.57
CA LEU A 23 -22.04 4.77 6.70
C LEU A 23 -20.57 5.21 6.71
N TYR A 24 -19.63 4.27 6.62
CA TYR A 24 -18.20 4.58 6.62
C TYR A 24 -17.73 5.25 5.33
N GLU A 25 -18.27 4.86 4.16
CA GLU A 25 -17.99 5.54 2.89
C GLU A 25 -18.37 7.03 2.95
N HIS A 26 -19.54 7.36 3.50
CA HIS A 26 -19.98 8.75 3.63
C HIS A 26 -19.26 9.52 4.75
N GLN A 27 -18.77 8.86 5.80
CA GLN A 27 -17.86 9.48 6.77
C GLN A 27 -16.56 9.92 6.09
N VAL A 28 -15.90 9.00 5.38
CA VAL A 28 -14.66 9.29 4.64
C VAL A 28 -14.88 10.40 3.61
N PHE A 29 -15.98 10.35 2.84
CA PHE A 29 -16.34 11.39 1.89
C PHE A 29 -16.49 12.76 2.55
N THR A 30 -17.20 12.83 3.68
CA THR A 30 -17.45 14.10 4.38
C THR A 30 -16.15 14.71 4.90
N GLU A 31 -15.27 13.89 5.49
CA GLU A 31 -13.94 14.33 5.94
C GLU A 31 -13.09 14.87 4.76
N GLY A 32 -13.08 14.16 3.64
CA GLY A 32 -12.40 14.59 2.41
C GLY A 32 -12.93 15.92 1.87
N ALA A 33 -14.25 16.08 1.83
CA ALA A 33 -14.90 17.31 1.37
C ALA A 33 -14.57 18.51 2.29
N ILE A 34 -14.51 18.29 3.61
CA ILE A 34 -14.10 19.32 4.59
C ILE A 34 -12.64 19.74 4.37
N TRP A 35 -11.75 18.77 4.11
CA TRP A 35 -10.33 19.06 3.86
C TRP A 35 -10.03 19.57 2.44
N GLY A 36 -11.00 19.52 1.52
CA GLY A 36 -10.81 19.92 0.13
C GLY A 36 -9.83 19.03 -0.63
N ILE A 37 -9.76 17.74 -0.28
CA ILE A 37 -8.93 16.74 -0.95
C ILE A 37 -9.78 15.83 -1.83
N ASP A 38 -9.16 15.21 -2.83
CA ASP A 38 -9.80 14.17 -3.63
C ASP A 38 -9.71 12.82 -2.90
N SER A 39 -10.81 12.36 -2.30
CA SER A 39 -10.88 11.06 -1.63
C SER A 39 -11.06 9.87 -2.59
N PHE A 40 -11.12 10.12 -3.90
CA PHE A 40 -11.36 9.11 -4.92
C PHE A 40 -10.13 8.84 -5.79
N ASP A 41 -9.02 9.53 -5.56
CA ASP A 41 -7.74 9.26 -6.21
C ASP A 41 -6.78 8.41 -5.36
N GLN A 42 -5.73 7.88 -6.00
CA GLN A 42 -4.68 7.12 -5.32
C GLN A 42 -3.29 7.27 -5.95
N TRP A 43 -2.87 8.49 -6.31
CA TRP A 43 -1.60 8.70 -7.05
C TRP A 43 -0.36 8.13 -6.36
N GLY A 44 -0.36 8.07 -5.02
CA GLY A 44 0.76 7.58 -4.21
C GLY A 44 1.20 6.14 -4.49
N VAL A 45 0.39 5.33 -5.19
CA VAL A 45 0.73 3.93 -5.48
C VAL A 45 1.66 3.78 -6.71
N GLU A 46 1.73 4.78 -7.58
CA GLU A 46 2.31 4.60 -8.92
C GLU A 46 3.84 4.52 -8.91
N LEU A 47 4.50 5.29 -8.04
CA LEU A 47 5.95 5.27 -7.92
C LEU A 47 6.44 3.88 -7.45
N GLY A 48 5.79 3.32 -6.43
CA GLY A 48 6.16 2.00 -5.90
C GLY A 48 5.99 0.88 -6.93
N LYS A 49 4.90 0.91 -7.72
CA LYS A 49 4.70 -0.05 -8.84
C LYS A 49 5.80 0.07 -9.88
N THR A 50 6.17 1.30 -10.25
CA THR A 50 7.20 1.56 -11.26
C THR A 50 8.58 1.14 -10.77
N GLN A 51 8.93 1.48 -9.53
CA GLN A 51 10.19 1.09 -8.91
C GLN A 51 10.31 -0.43 -8.74
N ALA A 52 9.24 -1.11 -8.32
CA ALA A 52 9.25 -2.57 -8.19
C ALA A 52 9.48 -3.27 -9.54
N LYS A 53 8.84 -2.78 -10.62
CA LYS A 53 9.07 -3.29 -11.99
C LYS A 53 10.52 -3.07 -12.43
N ALA A 54 11.11 -1.92 -12.12
CA ALA A 54 12.50 -1.62 -12.45
C ALA A 54 13.50 -2.46 -11.63
N LEU A 55 13.17 -2.78 -10.38
CA LEU A 55 14.01 -3.57 -9.48
C LEU A 55 13.97 -5.07 -9.79
N LEU A 56 12.88 -5.56 -10.41
CA LEU A 56 12.72 -6.97 -10.76
C LEU A 56 13.92 -7.54 -11.55
N PRO A 57 14.36 -6.98 -12.69
CA PRO A 57 15.53 -7.50 -13.42
C PRO A 57 16.82 -7.42 -12.60
N VAL A 58 16.96 -6.43 -11.71
CA VAL A 58 18.15 -6.27 -10.85
C VAL A 58 18.32 -7.47 -9.93
N ILE A 59 17.24 -8.04 -9.40
CA ILE A 59 17.29 -9.18 -8.47
C ILE A 59 17.18 -10.56 -9.15
N THR A 60 16.76 -10.62 -10.41
CA THR A 60 16.52 -11.89 -11.13
C THR A 60 17.52 -12.22 -12.23
N ALA A 61 18.17 -11.24 -12.87
CA ALA A 61 19.12 -11.48 -13.96
C ALA A 61 20.33 -12.28 -13.47
N ASP A 62 20.98 -13.04 -14.34
CA ASP A 62 22.11 -13.90 -13.94
C ASP A 62 23.36 -13.11 -13.56
N GLN A 63 23.59 -11.96 -14.23
CA GLN A 63 24.76 -11.12 -13.99
C GLN A 63 24.63 -10.28 -12.73
N SER A 64 25.78 -9.97 -12.14
CA SER A 64 25.89 -9.04 -11.01
C SER A 64 25.32 -7.66 -11.37
N PRO A 65 24.45 -7.09 -10.52
CA PRO A 65 23.80 -5.82 -10.79
C PRO A 65 24.79 -4.65 -10.70
N ALA A 66 24.55 -3.64 -11.54
CA ALA A 66 25.17 -2.33 -11.38
C ALA A 66 24.83 -1.73 -10.01
N LYS A 67 25.61 -0.73 -9.58
CA LYS A 67 25.37 -0.02 -8.31
C LYS A 67 23.97 0.61 -8.31
N GLN A 68 23.18 0.36 -7.28
CA GLN A 68 21.85 0.96 -7.12
C GLN A 68 21.93 2.41 -6.65
N THR A 69 20.81 3.13 -6.73
CA THR A 69 20.71 4.57 -6.46
C THR A 69 21.09 4.94 -5.02
N ASP A 70 20.79 4.08 -4.05
CA ASP A 70 21.15 4.26 -2.66
C ASP A 70 21.85 3.01 -2.09
N SER A 71 22.66 3.21 -1.05
CA SER A 71 23.48 2.14 -0.46
C SER A 71 22.65 1.09 0.28
N SER A 72 21.47 1.44 0.80
CA SER A 72 20.59 0.51 1.50
C SER A 72 20.00 -0.50 0.50
N THR A 73 19.41 -0.01 -0.59
CA THR A 73 18.88 -0.85 -1.66
C THR A 73 19.97 -1.69 -2.31
N ASP A 74 21.16 -1.14 -2.57
CA ASP A 74 22.28 -1.90 -3.13
C ASP A 74 22.66 -3.07 -2.21
N ALA A 75 22.84 -2.82 -0.91
CA ALA A 75 23.21 -3.85 0.06
C ALA A 75 22.15 -4.97 0.15
N LEU A 76 20.85 -4.60 0.17
CA LEU A 76 19.76 -5.56 0.23
C LEU A 76 19.62 -6.40 -1.05
N VAL A 77 19.77 -5.77 -2.23
CA VAL A 77 19.76 -6.47 -3.53
C VAL A 77 20.88 -7.51 -3.58
N ARG A 78 22.11 -7.13 -3.23
CA ARG A 78 23.26 -8.05 -3.24
C ARG A 78 23.05 -9.21 -2.27
N ARG A 79 22.59 -8.91 -1.05
CA ARG A 79 22.28 -9.92 -0.04
C ARG A 79 21.22 -10.90 -0.54
N TYR A 80 20.12 -10.39 -1.11
CA TYR A 80 19.05 -11.22 -1.67
C TYR A 80 19.56 -12.16 -2.76
N ARG A 81 20.41 -11.67 -3.67
CA ARG A 81 20.96 -12.48 -4.78
C ARG A 81 21.83 -13.62 -4.27
N VAL A 82 22.72 -13.35 -3.31
CA VAL A 82 23.56 -14.39 -2.67
C VAL A 82 22.70 -15.48 -2.04
N GLU A 83 21.68 -15.11 -1.26
CA GLU A 83 20.76 -16.06 -0.61
C GLU A 83 19.93 -16.89 -1.61
N ARG A 84 19.80 -16.40 -2.85
CA ARG A 84 19.13 -17.10 -3.96
C ARG A 84 20.11 -17.86 -4.87
N GLY A 85 21.38 -17.98 -4.48
CA GLY A 85 22.42 -18.67 -5.26
C GLY A 85 22.83 -17.95 -6.55
N ARG A 86 22.63 -16.62 -6.62
CA ARG A 86 23.02 -15.76 -7.76
C ARG A 86 24.25 -14.93 -7.42
N SER A 87 24.95 -14.46 -8.45
CA SER A 87 26.10 -13.56 -8.26
C SER A 87 25.67 -12.23 -7.64
N ALA A 88 26.46 -11.74 -6.69
CA ALA A 88 26.23 -10.50 -5.97
C ALA A 88 26.50 -9.26 -6.82
#